data_AF-A0A2D0KB06-F1
#
_entry.id   AF-A0A2D0KB06-F1
#
_cell.length_a   1.000
_cell.length_b   1.000
_cell.length_c   1.000
_cell.angle_alpha   90.00
_cell.angle_beta   90.00
_cell.angle_gamma   90.00
#
_symmetry.space_group_name_H-M   'P 1'
#
loop_
_entity.id
_entity.type
_entity.pdbx_description
1 polymer ?
#
loop_
_entity_poly.entity_id
_entity_poly.type
_entity_poly.pdbx_seq_one_letter_code
_entity_poly.pdbx_strand_id
1 'polypeptide(L)'
;MPFKRKTLTELRAQNRSYLQSELQKTGPLLRFSNMGVLADMDAGMAHLHYGYLDYMARQTTPFTATDEWLAGWAALKKIFRKPATAAQCDHYQFTGVAGTMIPAQTRLNRGDGYQYQTVTETRIDTQGHGVVRLMALLPENTEDDSGGGAAGNAPAGTLLTLDQSLAGVDVEGTAIMPITGGADIESEADFRSRMLLAYQGTPQGGSDDDYKQWALSVPGITRVWVRPRAAGAGTVGVYIMCDNNGHDGFPVGKDGVSSQESYAVHATGDQLRVADHLYILQPVTALVWVLSPIKHLLNFTISGLSHVGTEVTGRINDAIDNVLFESGNPDGTGRILLSELQYAIADVSGTAGFVITSPTDNITLPVGHLPLRGKVTYT
;
A
#
# COMPACT_ATOMS: atom_id res chain seq x y z
N MET A 1 27.37 -4.08 0.51
CA MET A 1 27.89 -3.63 1.82
C MET A 1 27.38 -2.22 2.07
N PRO A 2 26.95 -1.87 3.29
CA PRO A 2 26.55 -0.49 3.60
C PRO A 2 27.74 0.46 3.40
N PHE A 3 27.48 1.63 2.81
CA PHE A 3 28.50 2.67 2.65
C PHE A 3 28.91 3.20 4.02
N LYS A 4 30.17 2.99 4.42
CA LYS A 4 30.71 3.50 5.69
C LYS A 4 31.33 4.87 5.46
N ARG A 5 30.65 5.93 5.93
CA ARG A 5 31.21 7.28 5.95
C ARG A 5 32.46 7.31 6.83
N LYS A 6 33.57 7.79 6.27
CA LYS A 6 34.81 8.03 7.02
C LYS A 6 34.60 9.13 8.05
N THR A 7 35.14 8.92 9.23
CA THR A 7 35.22 9.93 10.29
C THR A 7 36.15 11.07 9.89
N LEU A 8 36.00 12.24 10.51
CA LEU A 8 36.90 13.37 10.28
C LEU A 8 38.36 13.02 10.58
N THR A 9 38.61 12.21 11.61
CA THR A 9 39.96 11.73 11.97
C THR A 9 40.58 10.90 10.85
N GLU A 10 39.80 9.97 10.26
CA GLU A 10 40.25 9.15 9.13
C GLU A 10 40.52 10.00 7.89
N LEU A 11 39.66 10.99 7.59
CA LEU A 11 39.84 11.90 6.46
C LEU A 11 41.09 12.79 6.63
N ARG A 12 41.34 13.31 7.83
CA ARG A 12 42.57 14.08 8.13
C ARG A 12 43.82 13.25 7.94
N ALA A 13 43.82 12.02 8.48
CA ALA A 13 44.94 11.11 8.32
C ALA A 13 45.20 10.78 6.84
N GLN A 14 44.13 10.50 6.09
CA GLN A 14 44.20 10.21 4.67
C GLN A 14 44.73 11.40 3.86
N ASN A 15 44.20 12.60 4.07
CA ASN A 15 44.64 13.80 3.34
C ASN A 15 46.10 14.15 3.63
N ARG A 16 46.55 14.04 4.89
CA ARG A 16 47.96 14.24 5.25
C ARG A 16 48.86 13.21 4.55
N SER A 17 48.44 11.95 4.48
CA SER A 17 49.16 10.91 3.75
C SER A 17 49.23 11.19 2.25
N TYR A 18 48.14 11.65 1.62
CA TYR A 18 48.14 12.01 0.20
C TYR A 18 49.03 13.22 -0.10
N LEU A 19 49.00 14.24 0.76
CA LEU A 19 49.85 15.42 0.59
C LEU A 19 51.34 15.03 0.62
N GLN A 20 51.73 14.13 1.52
CA GLN A 20 53.10 13.62 1.61
C GLN A 20 53.50 12.71 0.45
N SER A 21 52.55 11.99 -0.17
CA SER A 21 52.86 11.11 -1.32
C SER A 21 52.95 11.88 -2.64
N GLU A 22 52.09 12.88 -2.84
CA GLU A 22 51.95 13.58 -4.13
C GLU A 22 52.91 14.76 -4.30
N LEU A 23 53.34 15.40 -3.20
CA LEU A 23 54.22 16.57 -3.27
C LEU A 23 55.68 16.20 -3.00
N GLN A 24 56.58 16.74 -3.82
CA GLN A 24 58.02 16.53 -3.66
C GLN A 24 58.58 17.39 -2.52
N LYS A 25 59.46 16.81 -1.68
CA LYS A 25 60.23 17.51 -0.62
C LYS A 25 59.38 18.21 0.46
N THR A 26 58.22 17.68 0.83
CA THR A 26 57.34 18.30 1.85
C THR A 26 57.92 18.34 3.27
N GLY A 27 58.86 17.45 3.61
CA GLY A 27 59.32 17.26 4.98
C GLY A 27 58.23 16.72 5.93
N PRO A 28 58.51 16.62 7.24
CA PRO A 28 57.51 16.21 8.22
C PRO A 28 56.43 17.28 8.40
N LEU A 29 55.16 16.88 8.39
CA LEU A 29 54.03 17.77 8.67
C LEU A 29 53.94 18.03 10.19
N LEU A 30 54.65 19.07 10.64
CA LEU A 30 54.62 19.53 12.04
C LEU A 30 53.24 20.08 12.42
N ARG A 31 52.97 20.16 13.73
CA ARG A 31 51.66 20.57 14.30
C ARG A 31 51.13 21.90 13.76
N PHE A 32 52.00 22.85 13.43
CA PHE A 32 51.64 24.18 12.90
C PHE A 32 52.08 24.39 11.44
N SER A 33 52.29 23.29 10.69
CA SER A 33 52.64 23.40 9.27
C SER A 33 51.45 23.91 8.46
N ASN A 34 51.67 24.91 7.60
CA ASN A 34 50.63 25.43 6.71
C ASN A 34 50.02 24.32 5.84
N MET A 35 50.83 23.36 5.39
CA MET A 35 50.38 22.18 4.66
C MET A 35 49.48 21.25 5.50
N GLY A 36 49.81 21.05 6.78
CA GLY A 36 48.97 20.28 7.69
C GLY A 36 47.62 20.95 7.94
N VAL A 37 47.61 22.28 8.05
CA VAL A 37 46.37 23.08 8.17
C VAL A 37 45.52 22.94 6.91
N LEU A 38 46.11 23.03 5.71
CA LEU A 38 45.38 22.85 4.45
C LEU A 38 44.79 21.44 4.31
N ALA A 39 45.55 20.40 4.69
CA ALA A 39 45.05 19.02 4.67
C ALA A 39 43.85 18.83 5.63
N ASP A 40 43.90 19.45 6.81
CA ASP A 40 42.80 19.39 7.78
C ASP A 40 41.58 20.21 7.33
N MET A 41 41.81 21.34 6.65
CA MET A 41 40.74 22.16 6.06
C MET A 41 40.00 21.40 4.97
N ASP A 42 40.72 20.77 4.03
CA ASP A 42 40.14 19.95 2.97
C ASP A 42 39.37 18.74 3.55
N ALA A 43 39.94 18.07 4.55
CA ALA A 43 39.25 16.97 5.24
C ALA A 43 37.96 17.44 5.93
N GLY A 44 37.98 18.65 6.50
CA GLY A 44 36.80 19.30 7.08
C GLY A 44 35.72 19.58 6.04
N MET A 45 36.10 20.13 4.88
CA MET A 45 35.17 20.38 3.77
C MET A 45 34.60 19.07 3.22
N ALA A 46 35.44 18.05 2.96
CA ALA A 46 34.99 16.74 2.50
C ALA A 46 34.01 16.10 3.50
N HIS A 47 34.29 16.21 4.80
CA HIS A 47 33.38 15.72 5.85
C HIS A 47 32.02 16.40 5.80
N LEU A 48 31.96 17.72 5.59
CA LEU A 48 30.70 18.47 5.43
C LEU A 48 29.94 18.02 4.17
N HIS A 49 30.61 17.90 3.03
CA HIS A 49 29.99 17.43 1.79
C HIS A 49 29.39 16.02 1.95
N TYR A 50 30.12 15.07 2.54
CA TYR A 50 29.57 13.74 2.81
C TYR A 50 28.38 13.77 3.78
N GLY A 51 28.37 14.70 4.74
CA GLY A 51 27.22 14.89 5.62
C GLY A 51 25.99 15.39 4.88
N TYR A 52 26.18 16.34 3.96
CA TYR A 52 25.10 16.84 3.12
C TYR A 52 24.58 15.78 2.15
N LEU A 53 25.46 14.97 1.56
CA LEU A 53 25.07 13.86 0.70
C LEU A 53 24.28 12.77 1.45
N ASP A 54 24.66 12.46 2.70
CA ASP A 54 23.89 11.53 3.55
C ASP A 54 22.49 12.08 3.86
N TYR A 55 22.40 13.38 4.18
CA TYR A 55 21.12 14.05 4.34
C TYR A 55 20.26 13.98 3.06
N MET A 56 20.82 14.35 1.90
CA MET A 56 20.11 14.27 0.62
C MET A 56 19.62 12.85 0.33
N ALA A 57 20.44 11.83 0.55
CA ALA A 57 20.08 10.44 0.32
C ALA A 57 18.89 9.98 1.18
N ARG A 58 18.69 10.55 2.37
CA ARG A 58 17.47 10.32 3.17
C ARG A 58 16.25 11.00 2.57
N GLN A 59 16.41 12.16 1.94
CA GLN A 59 15.29 12.89 1.34
C GLN A 59 14.84 12.33 -0.03
N THR A 60 15.70 11.58 -0.72
CA THR A 60 15.38 11.01 -2.04
C THR A 60 14.43 9.81 -2.01
N THR A 61 14.10 9.25 -0.84
CA THR A 61 13.13 8.15 -0.76
C THR A 61 11.93 8.51 0.13
N PRO A 62 10.69 8.12 -0.26
CA PRO A 62 9.49 8.52 0.48
C PRO A 62 9.50 8.05 1.95
N PHE A 63 10.02 6.85 2.22
CA PHE A 63 9.95 6.27 3.56
C PHE A 63 10.99 6.84 4.54
N THR A 64 12.06 7.49 4.06
CA THR A 64 13.06 8.15 4.92
C THR A 64 13.02 9.67 4.91
N ALA A 65 12.28 10.27 3.97
CA ALA A 65 12.19 11.73 3.88
C ALA A 65 11.54 12.35 5.13
N THR A 66 11.92 13.60 5.43
CA THR A 66 11.42 14.43 6.52
C THR A 66 10.91 15.77 6.00
N ASP A 67 10.14 16.48 6.81
CA ASP A 67 9.78 17.89 6.60
C ASP A 67 9.17 18.18 5.20
N GLU A 68 9.66 19.21 4.50
CA GLU A 68 9.15 19.62 3.19
C GLU A 68 9.32 18.55 2.11
N TRP A 69 10.35 17.70 2.22
CA TRP A 69 10.59 16.60 1.28
C TRP A 69 9.55 15.51 1.44
N LEU A 70 9.23 15.15 2.69
CA LEU A 70 8.13 14.23 2.99
C LEU A 70 6.80 14.77 2.47
N ALA A 71 6.54 16.07 2.69
CA ALA A 71 5.34 16.72 2.18
C ALA A 71 5.30 16.71 0.64
N GLY A 72 6.44 16.92 -0.03
CA GLY A 72 6.56 16.83 -1.48
C GLY A 72 6.22 15.43 -2.02
N TRP A 73 6.78 14.38 -1.41
CA TRP A 73 6.45 12.99 -1.75
C TRP A 73 4.97 12.68 -1.53
N ALA A 74 4.40 13.09 -0.40
CA ALA A 74 2.99 12.87 -0.08
C ALA A 74 2.04 13.59 -1.06
N ALA A 75 2.39 14.80 -1.48
CA ALA A 75 1.60 15.59 -2.43
C ALA A 75 1.45 14.90 -3.80
N LEU A 76 2.44 14.11 -4.24
CA LEU A 76 2.34 13.30 -5.47
C LEU A 76 1.20 12.27 -5.42
N LYS A 77 0.81 11.85 -4.20
CA LYS A 77 -0.34 10.97 -3.96
C LYS A 77 -1.56 11.72 -3.41
N LYS A 78 -1.58 13.06 -3.49
CA LYS A 78 -2.64 13.93 -2.97
C LYS A 78 -2.88 13.78 -1.47
N ILE A 79 -1.84 13.40 -0.73
CA ILE A 79 -1.89 13.29 0.73
C ILE A 79 -1.24 14.55 1.32
N PHE A 80 -2.02 15.29 2.11
CA PHE A 80 -1.56 16.50 2.81
C PHE A 80 -1.60 16.29 4.32
N ARG A 81 -0.67 16.93 5.04
CA ARG A 81 -0.60 16.87 6.50
C ARG A 81 -1.82 17.56 7.09
N LYS A 82 -2.49 16.93 8.06
CA LYS A 82 -3.68 17.52 8.68
C LYS A 82 -3.26 18.69 9.58
N PRO A 83 -3.90 19.87 9.46
CA PRO A 83 -3.62 21.01 10.33
C PRO A 83 -4.14 20.76 11.75
N ALA A 84 -3.66 21.57 12.70
CA ALA A 84 -4.23 21.64 14.04
C ALA A 84 -5.69 22.13 13.98
N THR A 85 -6.49 21.73 14.96
CA THR A 85 -7.90 22.09 15.10
C THR A 85 -8.13 22.71 16.46
N ALA A 86 -8.90 23.80 16.49
CA ALA A 86 -9.23 24.50 17.73
C ALA A 86 -10.31 23.75 18.52
N ALA A 87 -10.12 23.62 19.83
CA ALA A 87 -11.15 23.10 20.71
C ALA A 87 -12.37 24.03 20.76
N GLN A 88 -13.55 23.45 20.93
CA GLN A 88 -14.82 24.16 20.93
C GLN A 88 -15.69 23.72 22.10
N CYS A 89 -16.54 24.62 22.57
CA CYS A 89 -17.58 24.35 23.54
C CYS A 89 -18.87 25.03 23.11
N ASP A 90 -19.96 24.28 23.02
CA ASP A 90 -21.25 24.81 22.60
C ASP A 90 -22.01 25.52 23.73
N HIS A 91 -21.67 25.24 24.99
CA HIS A 91 -22.30 25.82 26.17
C HIS A 91 -21.24 26.33 27.17
N TYR A 92 -20.79 27.55 26.94
CA TYR A 92 -20.04 28.34 27.91
C TYR A 92 -20.96 29.39 28.54
N GLN A 93 -21.01 29.45 29.87
CA GLN A 93 -21.92 30.31 30.62
C GLN A 93 -21.17 31.48 31.26
N PHE A 94 -21.62 32.69 30.94
CA PHE A 94 -21.33 33.92 31.66
C PHE A 94 -22.39 34.19 32.72
N THR A 95 -22.00 34.92 33.76
CA THR A 95 -22.91 35.47 34.76
C THR A 95 -22.80 37.00 34.81
N GLY A 96 -23.87 37.69 35.23
CA GLY A 96 -23.84 39.15 35.38
C GLY A 96 -25.23 39.80 35.34
N VAL A 97 -25.27 41.06 34.92
CA VAL A 97 -26.46 41.90 34.89
C VAL A 97 -27.33 41.58 33.68
N ALA A 98 -28.61 41.28 33.92
CA ALA A 98 -29.60 40.97 32.89
C ALA A 98 -29.67 42.04 31.79
N GLY A 99 -29.74 41.60 30.53
CA GLY A 99 -29.80 42.46 29.34
C GLY A 99 -28.44 42.90 28.78
N THR A 100 -27.35 42.67 29.52
CA THR A 100 -25.98 42.98 29.06
C THR A 100 -25.62 42.13 27.85
N MET A 101 -24.99 42.75 26.85
CA MET A 101 -24.60 42.12 25.60
C MET A 101 -23.13 41.71 25.66
N ILE A 102 -22.84 40.47 25.28
CA ILE A 102 -21.48 39.94 25.12
C ILE A 102 -21.25 39.77 23.62
N PRO A 103 -20.36 40.57 23.00
CA PRO A 103 -20.12 40.49 21.58
C PRO A 103 -19.37 39.19 21.22
N ALA A 104 -19.48 38.79 19.95
CA ALA A 104 -18.57 37.80 19.38
C ALA A 104 -17.12 38.32 19.46
N GLN A 105 -16.14 37.40 19.45
CA GLN A 105 -14.71 37.68 19.56
C GLN A 105 -14.27 38.27 20.93
N THR A 106 -15.10 38.11 21.96
CA THR A 106 -14.68 38.40 23.35
C THR A 106 -13.64 37.38 23.78
N ARG A 107 -12.48 37.84 24.26
CA ARG A 107 -11.35 36.99 24.66
C ARG A 107 -11.43 36.53 26.11
N LEU A 108 -11.09 35.27 26.34
CA LEU A 108 -11.02 34.65 27.65
C LEU A 108 -9.72 33.87 27.81
N ASN A 109 -9.19 33.85 29.03
CA ASN A 109 -7.96 33.16 29.39
C ASN A 109 -8.27 32.02 30.37
N ARG A 110 -7.72 30.83 30.12
CA ARG A 110 -7.65 29.77 31.13
C ARG A 110 -6.48 30.04 32.07
N GLY A 111 -6.52 29.46 33.29
CA GLY A 111 -5.52 29.72 34.33
C GLY A 111 -4.05 29.40 33.95
N ASP A 112 -3.81 28.66 32.88
CA ASP A 112 -2.50 28.36 32.31
C ASP A 112 -2.09 29.31 31.16
N GLY A 113 -2.91 30.31 30.84
CA GLY A 113 -2.68 31.29 29.77
C GLY A 113 -3.27 30.91 28.41
N TYR A 114 -3.88 29.73 28.26
CA TYR A 114 -4.49 29.33 26.98
C TYR A 114 -5.72 30.20 26.68
N GLN A 115 -5.76 30.80 25.49
CA GLN A 115 -6.81 31.77 25.12
C GLN A 115 -7.96 31.13 24.35
N TYR A 116 -9.15 31.69 24.55
CA TYR A 116 -10.39 31.34 23.88
C TYR A 116 -11.12 32.60 23.44
N GLN A 117 -12.04 32.46 22.50
CA GLN A 117 -12.92 33.54 22.09
C GLN A 117 -14.36 33.10 21.90
N THR A 118 -15.30 34.01 22.11
CA THR A 118 -16.71 33.80 21.77
C THR A 118 -16.91 33.78 20.26
N VAL A 119 -17.70 32.81 19.77
CA VAL A 119 -17.98 32.67 18.33
C VAL A 119 -19.19 33.49 17.90
N THR A 120 -20.16 33.62 18.79
CA THR A 120 -21.43 34.33 18.57
C THR A 120 -21.63 35.37 19.65
N GLU A 121 -22.47 36.35 19.37
CA GLU A 121 -22.96 37.25 20.42
C GLU A 121 -23.98 36.55 21.30
N THR A 122 -24.04 36.92 22.58
CA THR A 122 -25.07 36.45 23.51
C THR A 122 -25.51 37.58 24.44
N ARG A 123 -26.65 37.41 25.10
CA ARG A 123 -27.14 38.32 26.14
C ARG A 123 -27.35 37.57 27.44
N ILE A 124 -27.10 38.27 28.54
CA ILE A 124 -27.44 37.76 29.87
C ILE A 124 -28.96 37.82 30.03
N ASP A 125 -29.57 36.69 30.37
CA ASP A 125 -30.99 36.54 30.58
C ASP A 125 -31.47 37.15 31.91
N THR A 126 -32.76 37.04 32.20
CA THR A 126 -33.34 37.56 33.46
C THR A 126 -32.92 36.78 34.70
N GLN A 127 -32.33 35.58 34.56
CA GLN A 127 -31.76 34.79 35.64
C GLN A 127 -30.29 35.15 35.91
N GLY A 128 -29.71 36.08 35.13
CA GLY A 128 -28.33 36.50 35.26
C GLY A 128 -27.35 35.59 34.53
N HIS A 129 -27.79 34.73 33.60
CA HIS A 129 -26.95 33.81 32.84
C HIS A 129 -26.93 34.12 31.35
N GLY A 130 -25.77 34.03 30.70
CA GLY A 130 -25.63 34.15 29.25
C GLY A 130 -24.85 32.96 28.69
N VAL A 131 -25.45 32.19 27.78
CA VAL A 131 -24.80 31.03 27.16
C VAL A 131 -24.26 31.41 25.78
N VAL A 132 -23.04 30.99 25.48
CA VAL A 132 -22.41 31.20 24.18
C VAL A 132 -21.60 30.00 23.73
N ARG A 133 -21.40 29.91 22.42
CA ARG A 133 -20.39 29.02 21.83
C ARG A 133 -19.00 29.67 21.91
N LEU A 134 -18.03 28.88 22.31
CA LEU A 134 -16.65 29.29 22.55
C LEU A 134 -15.70 28.44 21.69
N MET A 135 -14.62 29.05 21.21
CA MET A 135 -13.59 28.42 20.40
C MET A 135 -12.21 28.82 20.91
N ALA A 136 -11.31 27.85 21.04
CA ALA A 136 -9.92 28.06 21.38
C ALA A 136 -9.20 28.89 20.30
N LEU A 137 -8.25 29.72 20.72
CA LEU A 137 -7.32 30.39 19.83
C LEU A 137 -6.07 29.51 19.73
N LEU A 138 -5.79 29.01 18.53
CA LEU A 138 -4.56 28.25 18.29
C LEU A 138 -3.36 29.17 18.49
N PRO A 139 -2.31 28.75 19.24
CA PRO A 139 -1.06 29.48 19.35
C PRO A 139 -0.43 29.75 17.98
N GLU A 140 0.41 30.78 17.92
CA GLU A 140 1.20 31.03 16.71
C GLU A 140 2.25 29.93 16.53
N ASN A 141 2.51 29.55 15.28
CA ASN A 141 3.44 28.47 14.93
C ASN A 141 4.89 28.72 15.43
N THR A 142 5.25 29.95 15.79
CA THR A 142 6.57 30.27 16.37
C THR A 142 6.71 29.90 17.84
N GLU A 143 5.59 29.69 18.55
CA GLU A 143 5.56 29.33 19.96
C GLU A 143 5.35 27.84 20.16
N ASP A 144 4.63 27.18 19.26
CA ASP A 144 4.32 25.76 19.32
C ASP A 144 4.24 25.13 17.92
N ASP A 145 5.26 24.34 17.57
CA ASP A 145 5.33 23.59 16.30
C ASP A 145 4.20 22.56 16.16
N SER A 146 3.55 22.16 17.26
CA SER A 146 2.37 21.28 17.23
C SER A 146 1.08 22.01 16.86
N GLY A 147 1.08 23.35 16.88
CA GLY A 147 -0.11 24.18 16.74
C GLY A 147 -1.02 24.20 17.98
N GLY A 148 -0.68 23.46 19.04
CA GLY A 148 -1.27 23.55 20.37
C GLY A 148 -2.76 23.23 20.50
N GLY A 149 -3.40 22.68 19.48
CA GLY A 149 -4.85 22.47 19.44
C GLY A 149 -5.34 21.52 20.54
N ALA A 150 -4.59 20.47 20.86
CA ALA A 150 -4.95 19.50 21.89
C ALA A 150 -4.92 20.11 23.29
N ALA A 151 -4.00 21.05 23.55
CA ALA A 151 -3.90 21.76 24.82
C ALA A 151 -5.13 22.64 25.09
N GLY A 152 -5.86 23.08 24.05
CA GLY A 152 -7.13 23.82 24.18
C GLY A 152 -8.30 22.99 24.71
N ASN A 153 -8.16 21.67 24.87
CA ASN A 153 -9.23 20.86 25.47
C ASN A 153 -9.29 21.05 26.98
N ALA A 154 -10.50 21.02 27.55
CA ALA A 154 -10.72 21.15 28.98
C ALA A 154 -12.03 20.45 29.42
N PRO A 155 -12.09 19.89 30.64
CA PRO A 155 -13.31 19.26 31.15
C PRO A 155 -14.44 20.28 31.37
N ALA A 156 -15.67 19.78 31.52
CA ALA A 156 -16.77 20.60 32.00
C ALA A 156 -16.43 21.15 33.40
N GLY A 157 -16.94 22.34 33.71
CA GLY A 157 -16.61 23.08 34.93
C GLY A 157 -15.35 23.92 34.85
N THR A 158 -14.64 23.96 33.71
CA THR A 158 -13.46 24.81 33.53
C THR A 158 -13.84 26.29 33.60
N LEU A 159 -13.18 27.03 34.48
CA LEU A 159 -13.31 28.48 34.60
C LEU A 159 -12.39 29.18 33.59
N LEU A 160 -12.91 30.19 32.92
CA LEU A 160 -12.12 31.11 32.09
C LEU A 160 -12.37 32.54 32.56
N THR A 161 -11.31 33.35 32.57
CA THR A 161 -11.34 34.76 32.97
C THR A 161 -11.40 35.65 31.73
N LEU A 162 -12.17 36.74 31.79
CA LEU A 162 -12.20 37.75 30.74
C LEU A 162 -10.83 38.44 30.62
N ASP A 163 -10.28 38.48 29.41
CA ASP A 163 -9.03 39.20 29.11
C ASP A 163 -9.20 40.71 29.26
N GLN A 164 -10.38 41.21 28.88
CA GLN A 164 -10.82 42.59 29.09
C GLN A 164 -12.18 42.59 29.79
N SER A 165 -12.27 43.26 30.94
CA SER A 165 -13.51 43.34 31.70
C SER A 165 -14.62 44.01 30.89
N LEU A 166 -15.78 43.36 30.85
CA LEU A 166 -17.01 43.89 30.25
C LEU A 166 -17.93 44.40 31.36
N ALA A 167 -18.33 45.67 31.28
CA ALA A 167 -19.21 46.26 32.28
C ALA A 167 -20.54 45.49 32.36
N GLY A 168 -20.91 45.05 33.56
CA GLY A 168 -22.13 44.27 33.80
C GLY A 168 -21.99 42.77 33.56
N VAL A 169 -20.79 42.26 33.26
CA VAL A 169 -20.49 40.82 33.16
C VAL A 169 -19.46 40.47 34.24
N ASP A 170 -19.64 39.35 34.93
CA ASP A 170 -18.66 38.85 35.90
C ASP A 170 -17.36 38.47 35.17
N VAL A 171 -16.23 38.65 35.85
CA VAL A 171 -14.89 38.43 35.27
C VAL A 171 -14.66 36.96 34.92
N GLU A 172 -15.30 36.03 35.63
CA GLU A 172 -15.19 34.59 35.42
C GLU A 172 -16.47 34.00 34.87
N GLY A 173 -16.35 33.14 33.86
CA GLY A 173 -17.44 32.28 33.39
C GLY A 173 -17.03 30.81 33.45
N THR A 174 -18.01 29.91 33.28
CA THR A 174 -17.81 28.46 33.40
C THR A 174 -18.21 27.73 32.13
N ALA A 175 -17.39 26.78 31.69
CA ALA A 175 -17.75 25.83 30.64
C ALA A 175 -18.74 24.79 31.20
N ILE A 176 -20.02 24.88 30.82
CA ILE A 176 -21.05 23.92 31.28
C ILE A 176 -20.87 22.56 30.59
N MET A 177 -20.46 22.60 29.32
CA MET A 177 -20.01 21.43 28.56
C MET A 177 -18.49 21.38 28.48
N PRO A 178 -17.88 20.19 28.29
CA PRO A 178 -16.45 20.09 28.09
C PRO A 178 -16.04 20.82 26.80
N ILE A 179 -14.86 21.43 26.83
CA ILE A 179 -14.22 22.04 25.65
C ILE A 179 -13.45 20.91 24.95
N THR A 180 -13.89 20.54 23.74
CA THR A 180 -13.41 19.33 23.03
C THR A 180 -13.18 19.60 21.54
N GLY A 181 -12.62 18.62 20.83
CA GLY A 181 -12.36 18.72 19.39
C GLY A 181 -11.05 19.44 19.04
N GLY A 182 -10.27 19.84 20.04
CA GLY A 182 -8.92 20.35 19.84
C GLY A 182 -7.96 19.22 19.53
N ALA A 183 -7.17 19.36 18.47
CA ALA A 183 -6.11 18.41 18.13
C ALA A 183 -4.92 19.14 17.52
N ASP A 184 -3.73 18.64 17.81
CA ASP A 184 -2.48 19.16 17.25
C ASP A 184 -2.35 18.83 15.76
N ILE A 185 -1.42 19.50 15.09
CA ILE A 185 -0.99 19.14 13.75
C ILE A 185 -0.58 17.67 13.72
N GLU A 186 -0.94 16.97 12.65
CA GLU A 186 -0.63 15.55 12.50
C GLU A 186 0.86 15.28 12.67
N SER A 187 1.24 14.22 13.40
CA SER A 187 2.65 13.88 13.58
C SER A 187 3.30 13.48 12.25
N GLU A 188 4.61 13.68 12.12
CA GLU A 188 5.33 13.29 10.90
C GLU A 188 5.26 11.76 10.65
N ALA A 189 5.24 10.96 11.73
CA ALA A 189 5.14 9.51 11.66
C ALA A 189 3.77 9.04 11.12
N ASP A 190 2.68 9.65 11.59
CA ASP A 190 1.33 9.33 11.11
C ASP A 190 1.15 9.78 9.66
N PHE A 191 1.64 10.98 9.34
CA PHE A 191 1.61 11.52 7.98
C PHE A 191 2.39 10.62 7.00
N ARG A 192 3.60 10.18 7.38
CA ARG A 192 4.40 9.22 6.61
C ARG A 192 3.64 7.90 6.41
N SER A 193 3.02 7.38 7.46
CA SER A 193 2.27 6.12 7.40
C SER A 193 1.10 6.21 6.40
N ARG A 194 0.31 7.29 6.44
CA ARG A 194 -0.77 7.51 5.46
C ARG A 194 -0.24 7.66 4.03
N MET A 195 0.87 8.37 3.86
CA MET A 195 1.49 8.53 2.55
C MET A 195 1.99 7.19 2.00
N LEU A 196 2.67 6.37 2.81
CA LEU A 196 3.11 5.04 2.39
C LEU A 196 1.93 4.12 2.04
N LEU A 197 0.84 4.17 2.81
CA LEU A 197 -0.39 3.44 2.47
C LEU A 197 -0.96 3.90 1.12
N ALA A 198 -0.95 5.20 0.82
CA ALA A 198 -1.40 5.71 -0.48
C ALA A 198 -0.45 5.33 -1.64
N TYR A 199 0.84 5.16 -1.36
CA TYR A 199 1.79 4.60 -2.33
C TYR A 199 1.58 3.10 -2.58
N GLN A 200 1.24 2.35 -1.54
CA GLN A 200 0.93 0.92 -1.61
C GLN A 200 -0.43 0.66 -2.27
N GLY A 201 -1.39 1.58 -2.10
CA GLY A 201 -2.68 1.57 -2.78
C GLY A 201 -2.52 1.83 -4.28
N THR A 202 -2.20 0.79 -5.04
CA THR A 202 -2.26 0.84 -6.50
C THR A 202 -3.74 0.99 -6.90
N PRO A 203 -4.13 1.96 -7.74
CA PRO A 203 -5.49 2.02 -8.26
C PRO A 203 -5.73 0.77 -9.11
N GLN A 204 -6.41 -0.21 -8.54
CA GLN A 204 -6.80 -1.44 -9.22
C GLN A 204 -8.29 -1.29 -9.54
N GLY A 205 -8.58 -1.05 -10.82
CA GLY A 205 -9.92 -0.72 -11.31
C GLY A 205 -10.78 -1.97 -11.58
N GLY A 206 -10.28 -3.16 -11.26
CA GLY A 206 -10.88 -4.43 -11.65
C GLY A 206 -10.60 -4.77 -13.11
N SER A 207 -9.38 -4.52 -13.57
CA SER A 207 -8.88 -5.03 -14.86
C SER A 207 -8.58 -6.54 -14.78
N ASP A 208 -8.40 -7.19 -15.92
CA ASP A 208 -8.06 -8.63 -15.97
C ASP A 208 -6.77 -8.94 -15.19
N ASP A 209 -5.80 -8.04 -15.21
CA ASP A 209 -4.53 -8.23 -14.50
C ASP A 209 -4.68 -8.04 -12.99
N ASP A 210 -5.59 -7.16 -12.54
CA ASP A 210 -5.91 -6.99 -11.12
C ASP A 210 -6.45 -8.29 -10.53
N TYR A 211 -7.45 -8.92 -11.18
CA TYR A 211 -8.02 -10.18 -10.72
C TYR A 211 -7.01 -11.33 -10.70
N LYS A 212 -6.12 -11.42 -11.71
CA LYS A 212 -5.03 -12.41 -11.72
C LYS A 212 -4.09 -12.20 -10.54
N GLN A 213 -3.65 -10.97 -10.31
CA GLN A 213 -2.73 -10.65 -9.22
C GLN A 213 -3.35 -10.95 -7.85
N TRP A 214 -4.61 -10.57 -7.64
CA TRP A 214 -5.33 -10.83 -6.40
C TRP A 214 -5.49 -12.33 -6.14
N ALA A 215 -5.98 -13.08 -7.12
CA ALA A 215 -6.16 -14.52 -6.97
C ALA A 215 -4.83 -15.27 -6.76
N LEU A 216 -3.74 -14.86 -7.43
CA LEU A 216 -2.41 -15.45 -7.23
C LEU A 216 -1.79 -15.13 -5.86
N SER A 217 -2.22 -14.06 -5.19
CA SER A 217 -1.76 -13.74 -3.83
C SER A 217 -2.33 -14.68 -2.76
N VAL A 218 -3.40 -15.41 -3.09
CA VAL A 218 -4.03 -16.39 -2.21
C VAL A 218 -3.16 -17.66 -2.17
N PRO A 219 -2.67 -18.11 -0.99
CA PRO A 219 -1.69 -19.20 -0.92
C PRO A 219 -2.14 -20.49 -1.62
N GLY A 220 -1.26 -21.19 -2.33
CA GLY A 220 -1.62 -22.45 -3.01
C GLY A 220 -2.38 -22.30 -4.33
N ILE A 221 -2.75 -21.08 -4.74
CA ILE A 221 -3.14 -20.79 -6.12
C ILE A 221 -1.88 -20.65 -6.97
N THR A 222 -1.88 -21.27 -8.14
CA THR A 222 -0.69 -21.45 -8.98
C THR A 222 -0.86 -20.85 -10.37
N ARG A 223 -2.06 -20.97 -10.95
CA ARG A 223 -2.43 -20.36 -12.23
C ARG A 223 -3.83 -19.76 -12.15
N VAL A 224 -4.03 -18.68 -12.90
CA VAL A 224 -5.30 -17.94 -12.92
C VAL A 224 -5.59 -17.44 -14.33
N TRP A 225 -6.86 -17.54 -14.74
CA TRP A 225 -7.38 -16.93 -15.96
C TRP A 225 -8.64 -16.14 -15.65
N VAL A 226 -8.84 -15.03 -16.36
CA VAL A 226 -9.98 -14.14 -16.16
C VAL A 226 -10.79 -14.11 -17.43
N ARG A 227 -12.10 -14.28 -17.28
CA ARG A 227 -13.06 -14.21 -18.37
C ARG A 227 -14.12 -13.15 -18.03
N PRO A 228 -14.10 -12.00 -18.73
CA PRO A 228 -15.16 -11.01 -18.61
C PRO A 228 -16.52 -11.60 -18.99
N ARG A 229 -17.57 -11.20 -18.28
CA ARG A 229 -18.98 -11.55 -18.58
C ARG A 229 -19.24 -13.06 -18.61
N ALA A 230 -18.57 -13.83 -17.77
CA ALA A 230 -18.69 -15.29 -17.72
C ALA A 230 -20.14 -15.79 -17.53
N ALA A 231 -20.95 -15.05 -16.77
CA ALA A 231 -22.38 -15.30 -16.55
C ALA A 231 -23.27 -14.10 -16.95
N GLY A 232 -22.84 -13.30 -17.93
CA GLY A 232 -23.56 -12.12 -18.42
C GLY A 232 -23.00 -10.78 -17.94
N ALA A 233 -23.71 -9.69 -18.22
CA ALA A 233 -23.25 -8.33 -17.90
C ALA A 233 -23.05 -8.15 -16.39
N GLY A 234 -21.97 -7.47 -15.99
CA GLY A 234 -21.62 -7.25 -14.59
C GLY A 234 -20.91 -8.42 -13.90
N THR A 235 -20.69 -9.55 -14.60
CA THR A 235 -20.00 -10.72 -14.03
C THR A 235 -18.56 -10.84 -14.49
N VAL A 236 -17.71 -11.39 -13.63
CA VAL A 236 -16.31 -11.74 -13.94
C VAL A 236 -16.09 -13.19 -13.52
N GLY A 237 -15.63 -14.04 -14.44
CA GLY A 237 -15.23 -15.40 -14.11
C GLY A 237 -13.72 -15.47 -13.88
N VAL A 238 -13.30 -16.03 -12.76
CA VAL A 238 -11.90 -16.24 -12.40
C VAL A 238 -11.66 -17.74 -12.27
N TYR A 239 -10.98 -18.32 -13.26
CA TYR A 239 -10.56 -19.72 -13.23
C TYR A 239 -9.26 -19.86 -12.46
N ILE A 240 -9.18 -20.81 -11.54
CA ILE A 240 -8.00 -21.03 -10.69
C ILE A 240 -7.47 -22.47 -10.80
N MET A 241 -6.17 -22.65 -10.61
CA MET A 241 -5.52 -23.96 -10.43
C MET A 241 -4.67 -23.98 -9.17
N CYS A 242 -4.58 -25.17 -8.57
CA CYS A 242 -3.83 -25.49 -7.36
C CYS A 242 -2.84 -26.64 -7.65
N ASP A 243 -1.92 -26.45 -8.60
CA ASP A 243 -1.11 -27.53 -9.21
C ASP A 243 -0.36 -28.42 -8.19
N ASN A 244 -0.06 -27.90 -6.99
CA ASN A 244 0.65 -28.60 -5.92
C ASN A 244 -0.25 -29.21 -4.82
N ASN A 245 -1.54 -29.45 -5.11
CA ASN A 245 -2.51 -29.88 -4.10
C ASN A 245 -2.70 -31.40 -3.94
N GLY A 246 -2.02 -32.23 -4.74
CA GLY A 246 -2.20 -33.69 -4.72
C GLY A 246 -3.52 -34.20 -5.31
N HIS A 247 -4.29 -33.33 -5.98
CA HIS A 247 -5.58 -33.64 -6.63
C HIS A 247 -5.55 -33.26 -8.12
N ASP A 248 -4.51 -33.71 -8.84
CA ASP A 248 -4.22 -33.40 -10.25
C ASP A 248 -4.12 -31.89 -10.56
N GLY A 249 -3.90 -31.07 -9.52
CA GLY A 249 -3.84 -29.62 -9.64
C GLY A 249 -5.17 -28.90 -9.69
N PHE A 250 -6.30 -29.62 -9.78
CA PHE A 250 -7.62 -28.99 -9.84
C PHE A 250 -8.09 -28.57 -8.45
N PRO A 251 -8.72 -27.39 -8.31
CA PRO A 251 -9.28 -26.94 -7.04
C PRO A 251 -10.25 -27.96 -6.43
N VAL A 252 -10.18 -28.13 -5.10
CA VAL A 252 -11.11 -28.98 -4.35
C VAL A 252 -12.21 -28.10 -3.75
N GLY A 253 -13.44 -28.27 -4.23
CA GLY A 253 -14.57 -27.45 -3.81
C GLY A 253 -15.69 -27.40 -4.83
N LYS A 254 -16.55 -26.39 -4.69
CA LYS A 254 -17.60 -26.04 -5.64
C LYS A 254 -17.42 -24.61 -6.09
N ASP A 255 -17.70 -24.38 -7.36
CA ASP A 255 -17.66 -23.08 -7.99
C ASP A 255 -18.77 -22.17 -7.44
N GLY A 256 -18.50 -20.86 -7.38
CA GLY A 256 -19.45 -19.90 -6.86
C GLY A 256 -18.82 -18.55 -6.52
N VAL A 257 -19.59 -17.76 -5.78
CA VAL A 257 -19.20 -16.42 -5.31
C VAL A 257 -18.74 -16.45 -3.85
N SER A 258 -18.30 -15.29 -3.33
CA SER A 258 -17.94 -15.08 -1.93
C SER A 258 -19.08 -15.46 -0.97
N SER A 259 -18.74 -15.89 0.24
CA SER A 259 -19.71 -16.09 1.34
C SER A 259 -20.45 -14.81 1.74
N GLN A 260 -19.89 -13.65 1.41
CA GLN A 260 -20.46 -12.33 1.72
C GLN A 260 -21.42 -11.82 0.65
N GLU A 261 -21.54 -12.52 -0.48
CA GLU A 261 -22.37 -12.11 -1.62
C GLU A 261 -23.76 -12.75 -1.55
N SER A 262 -24.81 -11.94 -1.39
CA SER A 262 -26.18 -12.43 -1.16
C SER A 262 -26.91 -12.95 -2.41
N TYR A 263 -26.46 -12.58 -3.61
CA TYR A 263 -27.24 -12.77 -4.84
C TYR A 263 -27.00 -14.10 -5.56
N ALA A 264 -26.03 -14.92 -5.16
CA ALA A 264 -25.63 -16.11 -5.92
C ALA A 264 -25.16 -17.28 -5.05
N VAL A 265 -24.94 -18.43 -5.68
CA VAL A 265 -24.47 -19.64 -5.01
C VAL A 265 -23.03 -19.43 -4.54
N HIS A 266 -22.79 -19.64 -3.26
CA HIS A 266 -21.47 -19.52 -2.67
C HIS A 266 -20.55 -20.67 -3.09
N ALA A 267 -19.29 -20.34 -3.33
CA ALA A 267 -18.24 -21.31 -3.53
C ALA A 267 -17.98 -22.12 -2.25
N THR A 268 -17.27 -23.25 -2.37
CA THR A 268 -16.74 -24.00 -1.22
C THR A 268 -15.28 -24.38 -1.46
N GLY A 269 -14.56 -24.74 -0.40
CA GLY A 269 -13.18 -25.23 -0.50
C GLY A 269 -12.19 -24.18 -1.03
N ASP A 270 -11.34 -24.57 -1.98
CA ASP A 270 -10.32 -23.69 -2.55
C ASP A 270 -10.91 -22.45 -3.22
N GLN A 271 -12.00 -22.63 -3.97
CA GLN A 271 -12.69 -21.54 -4.66
C GLN A 271 -13.25 -20.50 -3.67
N LEU A 272 -13.80 -20.93 -2.53
CA LEU A 272 -14.35 -20.02 -1.51
C LEU A 272 -13.28 -19.10 -0.94
N ARG A 273 -12.11 -19.66 -0.63
CA ARG A 273 -10.98 -18.90 -0.08
C ARG A 273 -10.53 -17.78 -1.01
N VAL A 274 -10.52 -18.05 -2.31
CA VAL A 274 -10.23 -17.02 -3.33
C VAL A 274 -11.39 -16.05 -3.46
N ALA A 275 -12.63 -16.53 -3.49
CA ALA A 275 -13.82 -15.70 -3.65
C ALA A 275 -13.98 -14.68 -2.51
N ASP A 276 -13.79 -15.10 -1.26
CA ASP A 276 -13.82 -14.23 -0.08
C ASP A 276 -12.70 -13.18 -0.13
N HIS A 277 -11.52 -13.54 -0.63
CA HIS A 277 -10.40 -12.61 -0.79
C HIS A 277 -10.65 -11.57 -1.90
N LEU A 278 -11.22 -12.00 -3.03
CA LEU A 278 -11.55 -11.10 -4.14
C LEU A 278 -12.67 -10.12 -3.78
N TYR A 279 -13.62 -10.52 -2.94
CA TYR A 279 -14.79 -9.71 -2.58
C TYR A 279 -14.44 -8.36 -1.95
N ILE A 280 -13.36 -8.27 -1.17
CA ILE A 280 -12.94 -7.01 -0.54
C ILE A 280 -12.12 -6.10 -1.47
N LEU A 281 -11.70 -6.61 -2.64
CA LEU A 281 -10.84 -5.91 -3.60
C LEU A 281 -11.60 -5.52 -4.88
N GLN A 282 -12.59 -6.31 -5.27
CA GLN A 282 -13.35 -6.12 -6.50
C GLN A 282 -14.12 -4.78 -6.52
N PRO A 283 -14.39 -4.22 -7.71
CA PRO A 283 -15.32 -3.09 -7.84
C PRO A 283 -16.70 -3.43 -7.29
N VAL A 284 -17.35 -2.45 -6.65
CA VAL A 284 -18.64 -2.62 -5.95
C VAL A 284 -19.78 -3.15 -6.82
N THR A 285 -19.70 -3.02 -8.15
CA THR A 285 -20.72 -3.49 -9.10
C THR A 285 -20.40 -4.84 -9.73
N ALA A 286 -19.21 -5.40 -9.49
CA ALA A 286 -18.78 -6.65 -10.13
C ALA A 286 -19.27 -7.86 -9.31
N LEU A 287 -19.90 -8.83 -9.97
CA LEU A 287 -20.20 -10.14 -9.41
C LEU A 287 -19.12 -11.14 -9.85
N VAL A 288 -18.22 -11.50 -8.94
CA VAL A 288 -17.06 -12.34 -9.26
C VAL A 288 -17.33 -13.79 -8.91
N TRP A 289 -17.22 -14.65 -9.93
CA TRP A 289 -17.35 -16.10 -9.82
C TRP A 289 -15.98 -16.74 -9.85
N VAL A 290 -15.64 -17.52 -8.83
CA VAL A 290 -14.43 -18.33 -8.82
C VAL A 290 -14.78 -19.74 -9.27
N LEU A 291 -14.06 -20.20 -10.30
CA LEU A 291 -14.40 -21.39 -11.07
C LEU A 291 -13.21 -22.36 -11.11
N SER A 292 -13.49 -23.65 -11.02
CA SER A 292 -12.56 -24.72 -11.36
C SER A 292 -12.66 -25.02 -12.86
N PRO A 293 -11.54 -25.11 -13.59
CA PRO A 293 -11.58 -25.57 -14.96
C PRO A 293 -12.14 -27.00 -15.08
N ILE A 294 -12.85 -27.27 -16.17
CA ILE A 294 -13.42 -28.57 -16.50
C ILE A 294 -12.34 -29.42 -17.20
N LYS A 295 -12.11 -30.63 -16.69
CA LYS A 295 -11.17 -31.59 -17.28
C LYS A 295 -11.58 -31.96 -18.71
N HIS A 296 -10.72 -31.71 -19.69
CA HIS A 296 -10.92 -32.10 -21.08
C HIS A 296 -9.86 -33.12 -21.53
N LEU A 297 -10.23 -34.40 -21.52
CA LEU A 297 -9.31 -35.50 -21.84
C LEU A 297 -9.08 -35.62 -23.35
N LEU A 298 -7.82 -35.53 -23.75
CA LEU A 298 -7.37 -35.64 -25.14
C LEU A 298 -6.69 -36.99 -25.36
N ASN A 299 -7.27 -37.84 -26.19
CA ASN A 299 -6.69 -39.12 -26.55
C ASN A 299 -5.75 -38.97 -27.75
N PHE A 300 -4.61 -39.66 -27.71
CA PHE A 300 -3.59 -39.62 -28.75
C PHE A 300 -3.35 -41.00 -29.34
N THR A 301 -3.13 -41.05 -30.66
CA THR A 301 -2.62 -42.25 -31.34
C THR A 301 -1.35 -41.87 -32.09
N ILE A 302 -0.26 -42.55 -31.77
CA ILE A 302 1.07 -42.30 -32.33
C ILE A 302 1.56 -43.59 -32.97
N SER A 303 1.83 -43.53 -34.27
CA SER A 303 2.34 -44.66 -35.07
C SER A 303 3.84 -44.56 -35.27
N GLY A 304 4.48 -45.70 -35.51
CA GLY A 304 5.93 -45.80 -35.74
C GLY A 304 6.74 -46.01 -34.46
N LEU A 305 6.05 -46.24 -33.33
CA LEU A 305 6.66 -46.35 -31.99
C LEU A 305 6.24 -47.63 -31.26
N SER A 306 5.60 -48.61 -31.89
CA SER A 306 5.24 -49.89 -31.23
C SER A 306 6.41 -50.68 -30.65
N HIS A 307 7.65 -50.38 -31.07
CA HIS A 307 8.86 -51.06 -30.62
C HIS A 307 9.55 -50.37 -29.42
N VAL A 308 9.10 -49.18 -28.99
CA VAL A 308 9.77 -48.44 -27.91
C VAL A 308 9.38 -48.95 -26.52
N GLY A 309 10.33 -48.92 -25.59
CA GLY A 309 10.12 -49.35 -24.21
C GLY A 309 9.33 -48.35 -23.36
N THR A 310 8.93 -48.77 -22.16
CA THR A 310 8.10 -47.98 -21.22
C THR A 310 8.74 -46.65 -20.83
N GLU A 311 10.07 -46.60 -20.71
CA GLU A 311 10.82 -45.38 -20.38
C GLU A 311 10.64 -44.28 -21.44
N VAL A 312 10.75 -44.64 -22.72
CA VAL A 312 10.57 -43.69 -23.83
C VAL A 312 9.10 -43.23 -23.89
N THR A 313 8.14 -44.15 -23.75
CA THR A 313 6.71 -43.77 -23.71
C THR A 313 6.37 -42.88 -22.50
N GLY A 314 7.06 -43.04 -21.38
CA GLY A 314 6.93 -42.14 -20.21
C GLY A 314 7.36 -40.72 -20.56
N ARG A 315 8.55 -40.56 -21.15
CA ARG A 315 9.05 -39.25 -21.59
C ARG A 315 8.17 -38.59 -22.65
N ILE A 316 7.57 -39.37 -23.55
CA ILE A 316 6.59 -38.85 -24.53
C ILE A 316 5.35 -38.33 -23.81
N ASN A 317 4.83 -39.09 -22.84
CA ASN A 317 3.68 -38.67 -22.05
C ASN A 317 3.97 -37.37 -21.29
N ASP A 318 5.15 -37.25 -20.67
CA ASP A 318 5.58 -36.04 -19.96
C ASP A 318 5.70 -34.84 -20.91
N ALA A 319 6.24 -35.05 -22.12
CA ALA A 319 6.33 -34.01 -23.15
C ALA A 319 4.94 -33.52 -23.60
N ILE A 320 4.00 -34.44 -23.81
CA ILE A 320 2.60 -34.09 -24.10
C ILE A 320 1.99 -33.32 -22.93
N ASP A 321 2.16 -33.81 -21.70
CA ASP A 321 1.63 -33.16 -20.50
C ASP A 321 2.16 -31.72 -20.36
N ASN A 322 3.44 -31.48 -20.66
CA ASN A 322 4.03 -30.14 -20.62
C ASN A 322 3.38 -29.20 -21.66
N VAL A 323 3.22 -29.65 -22.91
CA VAL A 323 2.56 -28.84 -23.96
C VAL A 323 1.12 -28.50 -23.56
N LEU A 324 0.37 -29.47 -23.03
CA LEU A 324 -0.99 -29.24 -22.55
C LEU A 324 -1.04 -28.29 -21.35
N PHE A 325 -0.05 -28.36 -20.46
CA PHE A 325 0.06 -27.48 -19.30
C PHE A 325 0.32 -26.02 -19.70
N GLU A 326 1.23 -25.79 -20.64
CA GLU A 326 1.62 -24.45 -21.11
C GLU A 326 0.54 -23.80 -22.00
N SER A 327 -0.07 -24.58 -22.89
CA SER A 327 -1.02 -24.08 -23.89
C SER A 327 -2.48 -24.13 -23.42
N GLY A 328 -2.74 -24.75 -22.27
CA GLY A 328 -4.07 -24.86 -21.68
C GLY A 328 -4.62 -23.51 -21.22
N ASN A 329 -5.75 -23.08 -21.80
CA ASN A 329 -6.44 -21.86 -21.38
C ASN A 329 -7.98 -22.05 -21.37
N PRO A 330 -8.63 -21.96 -20.18
CA PRO A 330 -10.07 -22.12 -20.05
C PRO A 330 -10.89 -20.87 -20.43
N ASP A 331 -10.26 -19.74 -20.77
CA ASP A 331 -10.99 -18.52 -21.15
C ASP A 331 -11.71 -18.62 -22.52
N GLY A 332 -11.49 -19.70 -23.28
CA GLY A 332 -12.06 -19.94 -24.61
C GLY A 332 -11.13 -19.57 -25.77
N THR A 333 -9.91 -19.11 -25.49
CA THR A 333 -8.86 -18.84 -26.47
C THR A 333 -7.84 -19.96 -26.58
N GLY A 334 -7.90 -20.96 -25.68
CA GLY A 334 -7.01 -22.10 -25.64
C GLY A 334 -6.97 -22.89 -26.94
N ARG A 335 -5.77 -23.04 -27.49
CA ARG A 335 -5.49 -23.80 -28.72
C ARG A 335 -4.27 -24.67 -28.50
N ILE A 336 -4.37 -25.94 -28.84
CA ILE A 336 -3.24 -26.86 -28.83
C ILE A 336 -2.83 -27.10 -30.28
N LEU A 337 -1.64 -26.62 -30.63
CA LEU A 337 -1.13 -26.74 -31.98
C LEU A 337 -0.46 -28.10 -32.17
N LEU A 338 -0.81 -28.79 -33.25
CA LEU A 338 -0.22 -30.10 -33.56
C LEU A 338 1.29 -29.98 -33.80
N SER A 339 1.75 -28.83 -34.32
CA SER A 339 3.17 -28.54 -34.51
C SER A 339 3.96 -28.48 -33.20
N GLU A 340 3.36 -27.95 -32.12
CA GLU A 340 4.01 -27.88 -30.80
C GLU A 340 4.11 -29.28 -30.17
N LEU A 341 3.05 -30.09 -30.31
CA LEU A 341 3.08 -31.50 -29.91
C LEU A 341 4.12 -32.30 -30.69
N GLN A 342 4.20 -32.10 -32.01
CA GLN A 342 5.22 -32.75 -32.84
C GLN A 342 6.62 -32.35 -32.43
N TYR A 343 6.87 -31.05 -32.19
CA TYR A 343 8.16 -30.57 -31.74
C TYR A 343 8.56 -31.19 -30.38
N ALA A 344 7.64 -31.17 -29.41
CA ALA A 344 7.89 -31.72 -28.09
C ALA A 344 8.17 -33.23 -28.11
N ILE A 345 7.46 -34.00 -28.93
CA ILE A 345 7.68 -35.46 -29.06
C ILE A 345 8.98 -35.76 -29.83
N ALA A 346 9.31 -34.96 -30.85
CA ALA A 346 10.53 -35.13 -31.64
C ALA A 346 11.82 -34.87 -30.83
N ASP A 347 11.75 -34.01 -29.80
CA ASP A 347 12.86 -33.74 -28.88
C ASP A 347 13.16 -34.93 -27.95
N VAL A 348 12.21 -35.86 -27.77
CA VAL A 348 12.42 -37.07 -26.99
C VAL A 348 13.32 -38.04 -27.76
N SER A 349 14.47 -38.39 -27.18
CA SER A 349 15.41 -39.32 -27.81
C SER A 349 14.77 -40.69 -28.05
N GLY A 350 14.89 -41.21 -29.29
CA GLY A 350 14.35 -42.51 -29.66
C GLY A 350 12.95 -42.48 -30.28
N THR A 351 12.40 -41.30 -30.59
CA THR A 351 11.08 -41.16 -31.24
C THR A 351 11.14 -40.96 -32.76
N ALA A 352 12.32 -41.07 -33.37
CA ALA A 352 12.50 -40.79 -34.80
C ALA A 352 11.54 -41.62 -35.69
N GLY A 353 10.88 -40.95 -36.64
CA GLY A 353 9.95 -41.59 -37.58
C GLY A 353 8.52 -41.76 -37.07
N PHE A 354 8.17 -41.18 -35.91
CA PHE A 354 6.81 -41.18 -35.41
C PHE A 354 5.85 -40.35 -36.27
N VAL A 355 4.57 -40.74 -36.26
CA VAL A 355 3.47 -39.97 -36.87
C VAL A 355 2.31 -39.91 -35.89
N ILE A 356 1.84 -38.70 -35.56
CA ILE A 356 0.60 -38.52 -34.80
C ILE A 356 -0.57 -38.73 -35.76
N THR A 357 -1.33 -39.82 -35.57
CA THR A 357 -2.48 -40.18 -36.42
C THR A 357 -3.80 -39.69 -35.84
N SER A 358 -3.84 -39.38 -34.54
CA SER A 358 -4.93 -38.65 -33.88
C SER A 358 -4.37 -37.86 -32.70
N PRO A 359 -4.72 -36.57 -32.54
CA PRO A 359 -5.60 -35.75 -33.40
C PRO A 359 -4.97 -35.38 -34.75
N THR A 360 -5.79 -35.18 -35.79
CA THR A 360 -5.34 -34.81 -37.15
C THR A 360 -5.24 -33.31 -37.38
N ASP A 361 -5.89 -32.51 -36.54
CA ASP A 361 -5.98 -31.06 -36.65
C ASP A 361 -5.64 -30.39 -35.31
N ASN A 362 -5.37 -29.08 -35.35
CA ASN A 362 -5.19 -28.28 -34.15
C ASN A 362 -6.46 -28.33 -33.28
N ILE A 363 -6.28 -28.52 -31.98
CA ILE A 363 -7.39 -28.67 -31.05
C ILE A 363 -7.78 -27.29 -30.52
N THR A 364 -9.05 -26.94 -30.63
CA THR A 364 -9.62 -25.74 -30.00
C THR A 364 -10.36 -26.13 -28.74
N LEU A 365 -10.05 -25.48 -27.62
CA LEU A 365 -10.66 -25.80 -26.33
C LEU A 365 -11.96 -25.03 -26.14
N PRO A 366 -13.05 -25.69 -25.70
CA PRO A 366 -14.25 -25.00 -25.28
C PRO A 366 -14.00 -24.11 -24.06
N VAL A 367 -14.87 -23.13 -23.87
CA VAL A 367 -14.86 -22.29 -22.67
C VAL A 367 -14.93 -23.14 -21.41
N GLY A 368 -14.15 -22.77 -20.41
CA GLY A 368 -14.07 -23.43 -19.11
C GLY A 368 -13.29 -24.73 -19.13
N HIS A 369 -12.82 -25.22 -20.28
CA HIS A 369 -12.15 -26.51 -20.38
C HIS A 369 -10.63 -26.35 -20.35
N LEU A 370 -9.97 -27.22 -19.58
CA LEU A 370 -8.52 -27.33 -19.51
C LEU A 370 -8.09 -28.70 -20.06
N PRO A 371 -7.12 -28.75 -20.98
CA PRO A 371 -6.70 -29.99 -21.61
C PRO A 371 -5.94 -30.85 -20.61
N LEU A 372 -6.22 -32.15 -20.65
CA LEU A 372 -5.47 -33.16 -19.94
C LEU A 372 -5.19 -34.30 -20.89
N ARG A 373 -4.03 -34.94 -20.73
CA ARG A 373 -3.71 -36.13 -21.49
C ARG A 373 -4.66 -37.25 -21.09
N GLY A 374 -5.38 -37.75 -22.09
CA GLY A 374 -6.17 -38.96 -22.01
C GLY A 374 -5.30 -40.20 -22.30
N LYS A 375 -5.90 -41.19 -22.96
CA LYS A 375 -5.19 -42.40 -23.35
C LYS A 375 -4.27 -42.12 -24.53
N VAL A 376 -2.99 -42.49 -24.40
CA VAL A 376 -2.03 -42.50 -25.50
C VAL A 376 -1.86 -43.93 -25.98
N THR A 377 -2.10 -44.18 -27.28
CA THR A 377 -1.97 -45.48 -27.91
C THR A 377 -0.80 -45.46 -28.88
N TYR A 378 0.17 -46.36 -28.68
CA TYR A 378 1.36 -46.50 -29.52
C TYR A 378 1.16 -47.69 -30.47
N THR A 379 1.37 -47.46 -31.78
CA THR A 379 1.15 -48.44 -32.86
C THR A 379 2.37 -48.62 -33.75
#